data_AF-A0A6P0RYI2-F1
#
_entry.id   AF-A0A6P0RYI2-F1
#
_cell.length_a   1.000
_cell.length_b   1.000
_cell.length_c   1.000
_cell.angle_alpha   90.00
_cell.angle_beta   90.00
_cell.angle_gamma   90.00
#
_symmetry.space_group_name_H-M   'P 1'
#
loop_
_entity.id
_entity.type
_entity.pdbx_description
1 polymer ?
#
loop_
_entity_poly.entity_id
_entity_poly.type
_entity_poly.pdbx_seq_one_letter_code
_entity_poly.pdbx_strand_id
1 'polypeptide(L)' 'MKTLANLLSSVIVAGWLGAIALLSIQNIKLVSLRFLYFESIELPVGLVLAFSVALGIIGGAMVLPLWQLFEQPRN' A
#
# COMPACT_ATOMS: atom_id res chain seq x y z
N MET A 1 -0.89 17.45 -18.96
CA MET A 1 -1.48 16.27 -18.27
C MET A 1 -0.62 15.77 -17.11
N LYS A 2 0.72 15.64 -17.25
CA LYS A 2 1.62 15.17 -16.17
C LYS A 2 1.46 15.94 -14.85
N THR A 3 1.36 17.27 -14.89
CA THR A 3 1.17 18.08 -13.66
C THR A 3 -0.13 17.75 -12.93
N LEU A 4 -1.23 17.58 -13.67
CA LEU A 4 -2.53 17.20 -13.08
C LEU A 4 -2.49 15.78 -12.51
N ALA A 5 -1.86 14.84 -13.21
CA ALA A 5 -1.67 13.47 -12.71
C ALA A 5 -0.82 13.44 -11.43
N ASN A 6 0.26 14.24 -11.36
CA ASN A 6 1.08 14.35 -10.17
C ASN A 6 0.31 14.98 -8.99
N LEU A 7 -0.49 16.02 -9.26
CA LEU A 7 -1.34 16.65 -8.25
C LEU A 7 -2.38 15.65 -7.71
N LEU A 8 -3.09 14.94 -8.60
CA LEU A 8 -4.06 13.92 -8.19
C LEU A 8 -3.39 12.82 -7.37
N SER A 9 -2.23 12.32 -7.81
CA SER A 9 -1.49 11.29 -7.08
C SER A 9 -1.07 11.77 -5.69
N SER A 10 -0.57 13.00 -5.56
CA SER A 10 -0.15 13.54 -4.26
C SER A 10 -1.33 13.76 -3.32
N VAL A 11 -2.49 14.23 -3.82
CA VAL A 11 -3.73 14.36 -3.04
C VAL A 11 -4.22 13.00 -2.54
N ILE A 12 -4.19 11.98 -3.40
CA ILE A 12 -4.55 10.62 -3.01
C ILE A 12 -3.62 10.11 -1.89
N VAL A 13 -2.30 10.25 -2.06
CA VAL A 13 -1.32 9.81 -1.05
C VAL A 13 -1.50 10.57 0.27
N ALA A 14 -1.68 11.89 0.22
CA ALA A 14 -1.95 12.70 1.42
C ALA A 14 -3.26 12.29 2.11
N GLY A 15 -4.31 12.01 1.34
CA GLY A 15 -5.58 11.49 1.85
C GLY A 15 -5.41 10.14 2.55
N TRP A 16 -4.65 9.21 1.98
CA TRP A 16 -4.33 7.93 2.62
C TRP A 16 -3.56 8.11 3.92
N LEU A 17 -2.55 9.00 3.96
CA LEU A 17 -1.80 9.29 5.18
C LEU A 17 -2.73 9.80 6.30
N GLY A 18 -3.61 10.75 5.97
CA GLY A 18 -4.60 11.28 6.92
C GLY A 18 -5.57 10.20 7.40
N ALA A 19 -6.11 9.39 6.49
CA ALA A 19 -7.02 8.30 6.81
C ALA A 19 -6.36 7.26 7.73
N ILE A 20 -5.14 6.82 7.41
CA ILE A 20 -4.38 5.87 8.25
C ILE A 20 -4.14 6.45 9.64
N ALA A 21 -3.74 7.72 9.74
CA ALA A 21 -3.51 8.37 11.04
C ALA A 21 -4.78 8.40 11.89
N LEU A 22 -5.90 8.83 11.30
CA LEU A 22 -7.19 8.89 11.99
C LEU A 22 -7.68 7.51 12.43
N LEU A 23 -7.66 6.53 11.51
CA LEU A 23 -8.08 5.16 11.80
C LEU A 23 -7.16 4.49 12.83
N SER A 24 -5.85 4.78 12.81
CA SER A 24 -4.88 4.25 13.76
C SER A 24 -5.12 4.79 15.17
N ILE A 25 -5.41 6.08 15.32
CA ILE A 25 -5.67 6.68 16.64
C ILE A 25 -7.02 6.22 17.19
N GLN A 26 -8.02 6.12 16.33
CA GLN A 26 -9.37 5.72 16.74
C GLN A 26 -9.50 4.22 17.00
N ASN A 27 -8.65 3.39 16.39
CA ASN A 27 -8.70 1.93 16.51
C ASN A 27 -7.39 1.38 17.09
N ILE A 28 -7.22 1.59 18.41
CA ILE A 28 -6.05 1.14 19.18
C ILE A 28 -6.07 -0.39 19.41
N LYS A 29 -7.17 -1.06 19.07
CA LYS A 29 -7.27 -2.51 19.20
C LYS A 29 -6.25 -3.19 18.29
N LEU A 30 -5.59 -4.19 18.85
CA LEU A 30 -4.71 -5.05 18.09
C LEU A 30 -5.55 -6.04 17.26
N VAL A 31 -5.06 -6.37 16.08
CA VAL A 31 -5.67 -7.33 15.17
C VAL A 31 -4.65 -8.40 14.78
N SER A 32 -5.11 -9.64 14.62
CA SER A 32 -4.31 -10.71 14.02
C SER A 32 -4.71 -10.90 12.56
N LEU A 33 -3.71 -11.05 11.69
CA LEU A 33 -3.92 -11.41 10.30
C LEU A 33 -3.87 -12.92 10.18
N ARG A 34 -4.99 -13.54 9.81
CA ARG A 34 -5.06 -14.98 9.56
C ARG A 34 -4.98 -15.28 8.08
N PHE A 35 -3.93 -15.97 7.66
CA PHE A 35 -3.70 -16.39 6.28
C PHE A 35 -3.71 -17.92 6.19
N LEU A 36 -4.76 -18.47 5.56
CA LEU A 36 -5.03 -19.91 5.52
C LEU A 36 -5.05 -20.51 6.94
N TYR A 37 -4.01 -21.27 7.31
CA TYR A 37 -3.83 -21.88 8.63
C TYR A 37 -2.89 -21.09 9.55
N PHE A 38 -2.22 -20.05 9.05
CA PHE A 38 -1.28 -19.25 9.82
C PHE A 38 -1.97 -18.02 10.40
N GLU A 39 -1.61 -17.67 11.63
CA GLU A 39 -2.05 -16.45 12.30
C GLU A 39 -0.82 -15.60 12.64
N SER A 40 -0.87 -14.31 12.30
CA SER A 40 0.20 -13.38 12.66
C SER A 40 0.15 -13.06 14.15
N ILE A 41 1.22 -12.45 14.64
CA ILE A 41 1.16 -11.74 15.92
C ILE A 41 0.11 -10.63 15.87
N GLU A 42 -0.32 -10.19 17.04
CA GLU A 42 -1.18 -9.03 17.21
C GLU A 42 -0.46 -7.76 16.74
N LEU A 43 -1.04 -7.11 15.72
CA LEU A 43 -0.52 -5.88 15.13
C LEU A 43 -1.53 -4.74 15.32
N PRO A 44 -1.08 -3.50 15.55
CA PRO A 44 -1.97 -2.36 15.57
C PRO A 44 -2.54 -2.12 14.16
N VAL A 45 -3.82 -1.79 14.07
CA VAL A 45 -4.53 -1.60 12.80
C VAL A 45 -3.85 -0.57 11.90
N GLY A 46 -3.35 0.52 12.48
CA GLY A 46 -2.59 1.53 11.72
C GLY A 46 -1.37 0.96 11.00
N LEU A 47 -0.66 0.02 11.62
CA LEU A 47 0.50 -0.62 11.02
C LEU A 47 0.10 -1.50 9.84
N VAL A 48 -0.97 -2.29 10.00
CA VAL A 48 -1.52 -3.14 8.93
C VAL A 48 -1.95 -2.29 7.74
N LEU A 49 -2.65 -1.18 7.97
CA LEU A 49 -3.09 -0.27 6.92
C LEU A 49 -1.90 0.42 6.23
N ALA A 50 -0.92 0.89 7.00
CA ALA A 50 0.28 1.52 6.45
C ALA A 50 1.06 0.56 5.53
N PHE A 51 1.29 -0.68 5.96
CA PHE A 51 1.94 -1.69 5.13
C PHE A 51 1.12 -2.04 3.89
N SER A 52 -0.20 -2.16 4.02
CA SER A 52 -1.08 -2.49 2.89
C SER A 52 -1.01 -1.42 1.79
N VAL A 53 -1.08 -0.15 2.16
CA VAL A 53 -0.97 0.96 1.20
C VAL A 53 0.43 1.03 0.61
N ALA A 54 1.48 0.90 1.43
CA ALA A 54 2.86 0.93 0.95
C ALA A 54 3.13 -0.19 -0.07
N LEU A 55 2.73 -1.43 0.24
CA LEU A 55 2.87 -2.58 -0.66
C LEU A 55 2.02 -2.41 -1.93
N GLY A 56 0.81 -1.87 -1.82
CA GLY A 56 -0.02 -1.57 -2.99
C GLY A 56 0.61 -0.54 -3.93
N ILE A 57 1.17 0.55 -3.38
CA ILE A 57 1.85 1.59 -4.17
C ILE A 57 3.12 1.02 -4.82
N ILE A 58 3.96 0.33 -4.05
CA ILE A 58 5.20 -0.28 -4.57
C ILE A 58 4.87 -1.31 -5.65
N GLY A 59 3.94 -2.22 -5.36
CA GLY A 59 3.49 -3.25 -6.30
C GLY A 59 2.94 -2.64 -7.58
N GLY A 60 2.07 -1.63 -7.47
CA GLY A 60 1.54 -0.91 -8.63
C GLY A 60 2.62 -0.21 -9.45
N ALA A 61 3.60 0.43 -8.79
CA ALA A 61 4.73 1.08 -9.46
C ALA A 61 5.65 0.08 -10.18
N MET A 62 5.72 -1.16 -9.69
CA MET A 62 6.53 -2.22 -10.28
C MET A 62 5.88 -2.91 -11.48
N VAL A 63 4.57 -2.78 -11.70
CA VAL A 63 3.86 -3.45 -12.82
C VAL A 63 4.50 -3.15 -14.18
N LEU A 64 4.70 -1.87 -14.50
CA LEU A 64 5.26 -1.44 -15.79
C LEU A 64 6.73 -1.88 -15.99
N PRO A 65 7.65 -1.61 -15.05
CA PRO A 65 9.04 -2.09 -15.15
C PRO A 65 9.15 -3.62 -15.28
N LEU A 66 8.35 -4.36 -14.50
CA LEU A 66 8.36 -5.82 -14.57
C LEU A 66 7.82 -6.31 -15.92
N TRP A 67 6.75 -5.71 -16.42
CA TRP A 67 6.19 -6.03 -17.74
C TRP A 67 7.21 -5.84 -18.86
N GLN A 68 7.92 -4.71 -18.85
CA GLN A 68 8.99 -4.42 -19.81
C GLN A 68 10.15 -5.41 -19.73
N LEU A 69 10.51 -5.86 -18.52
CA LEU A 69 11.54 -6.88 -18.33
C LEU A 69 11.13 -8.24 -18.92
N PHE A 70 9.84 -8.62 -18.80
CA PHE A 70 9.33 -9.86 -19.37
C PHE A 70 9.15 -9.81 -20.89
N GLU A 71 8.88 -8.63 -21.47
CA GLU A 71 8.79 -8.44 -22.92
C GLU A 71 10.15 -8.32 -23.63
N GLN A 72 11.25 -8.17 -22.88
CA GLN A 72 12.57 -8.01 -23.48
C GLN A 72 12.99 -9.31 -24.22
N PRO A 73 13.28 -9.26 -25.54
CA PRO A 73 13.71 -10.45 -26.28
C PRO A 73 15.00 -10.97 -25.68
N ARG A 74 14.96 -12.22 -25.22
CA ARG A 74 16.11 -12.92 -24.64
C ARG A 74 17.04 -13.35 -25.78
N ASN A 75 17.87 -12.41 -26.24
CA ASN A 75 18.97 -12.67 -27.18
C ASN A 75 20.13 -13.36 -26.46
#